data_AF-A0A1F2QSB6-F1
#
_entry.id   AF-A0A1F2QSB6-F1
#
_cell.length_a   1.000
_cell.length_b   1.000
_cell.length_c   1.000
_cell.angle_alpha   90.00
_cell.angle_beta   90.00
_cell.angle_gamma   90.00
#
_symmetry.space_group_name_H-M   'P 1'
#
loop_
_entity.id
_entity.type
_entity.pdbx_description
1 polymer ?
#
loop_
_entity_poly.entity_id
_entity_poly.type
_entity_poly.pdbx_seq_one_letter_code
_entity_poly.pdbx_strand_id
1 'polypeptide(L)'
;MTEAIRQPRVAQAASVVATIPAVRELLVAQQQHIGAGGGIVMEGRDIGSVVFPRAELKVFVTASVEERARRRYAQQREQGIESSLERTRQEVVERDQRDATRQVSPLVQAPDAVYLESTAMTTEEVVDVIVRLAEKKVGEPKSRRV
;
A
#
# COMPACT_ATOMS: atom_id res chain seq x y z
N MET A 1 -9.00 -16.34 -0.69
CA MET A 1 -8.25 -15.60 0.35
C MET A 1 -9.03 -15.74 1.65
N THR A 2 -8.42 -16.21 2.75
CA THR A 2 -9.14 -16.50 4.01
C THR A 2 -9.40 -15.24 4.83
N GLU A 3 -10.51 -15.17 5.56
CA GLU A 3 -10.80 -14.03 6.47
C GLU A 3 -9.76 -13.84 7.58
N ALA A 4 -9.10 -14.94 8.00
CA ALA A 4 -8.12 -14.93 9.08
C ALA A 4 -7.01 -13.89 8.90
N ILE A 5 -6.52 -13.67 7.66
CA ILE A 5 -5.42 -12.72 7.40
C ILE A 5 -5.87 -11.25 7.46
N ARG A 6 -7.19 -10.99 7.46
CA ARG A 6 -7.76 -9.64 7.56
C ARG A 6 -8.00 -9.19 9.00
N GLN A 7 -7.85 -10.11 9.95
CA GLN A 7 -8.04 -9.82 11.38
C GLN A 7 -7.02 -8.77 11.87
N PRO A 8 -7.42 -7.80 12.72
CA PRO A 8 -6.54 -6.73 13.18
C PRO A 8 -5.24 -7.24 13.82
N ARG A 9 -5.34 -8.30 14.63
CA ARG A 9 -4.18 -8.96 15.25
C ARG A 9 -3.14 -9.45 14.23
N VAL A 10 -3.60 -9.96 13.09
CA VAL A 10 -2.71 -10.49 12.03
C VAL A 10 -2.07 -9.33 11.27
N ALA A 11 -2.84 -8.27 10.98
CA ALA A 11 -2.30 -7.06 10.35
C ALA A 11 -1.21 -6.40 11.20
N GLN A 12 -1.40 -6.33 12.52
CA GLN A 12 -0.38 -5.79 13.44
C GLN A 12 0.85 -6.69 13.52
N ALA A 13 0.66 -8.01 13.67
CA ALA A 13 1.77 -8.96 13.68
C ALA A 13 2.59 -8.90 12.39
N ALA A 14 1.94 -8.76 11.23
CA ALA A 14 2.62 -8.63 9.94
C ALA A 14 3.49 -7.37 9.87
N SER A 15 3.03 -6.23 10.40
CA SER A 15 3.83 -5.00 10.47
C SER A 15 5.06 -5.16 11.38
N VAL A 16 4.92 -5.87 12.51
CA VAL A 16 6.05 -6.18 13.40
C VAL A 16 7.05 -7.13 12.72
N VAL A 17 6.59 -8.23 12.13
CA VAL A 17 7.46 -9.20 11.44
C VAL A 17 8.19 -8.54 10.27
N ALA A 18 7.57 -7.57 9.59
CA ALA A 18 8.18 -6.81 8.51
C ALA A 18 9.34 -5.89 8.94
N THR A 19 9.62 -5.77 10.24
CA THR A 19 10.81 -5.06 10.75
C THR A 19 12.07 -5.95 10.75
N ILE A 20 11.91 -7.27 10.59
CA ILE A 20 13.01 -8.24 10.65
C ILE A 20 13.76 -8.27 9.30
N PRO A 21 15.05 -7.92 9.24
CA PRO A 21 15.80 -7.81 7.99
C PRO A 21 15.79 -9.09 7.14
N ALA A 22 16.05 -10.26 7.75
CA ALA A 22 16.10 -11.53 7.03
C ALA A 22 14.75 -11.91 6.41
N VAL A 23 13.63 -11.57 7.08
CA VAL A 23 12.29 -11.79 6.52
C VAL A 23 12.06 -10.88 5.32
N ARG A 24 12.49 -9.61 5.41
CA ARG A 24 12.36 -8.66 4.31
C ARG A 24 13.18 -9.07 3.10
N GLU A 25 14.42 -9.48 3.29
CA GLU A 25 15.30 -9.94 2.21
C GLU A 25 14.66 -11.07 1.39
N LEU A 26 14.17 -12.12 2.07
CA LEU A 26 13.50 -13.25 1.42
C LEU A 26 12.23 -12.83 0.66
N LEU A 27 11.38 -12.02 1.30
CA LEU A 27 10.12 -11.60 0.68
C LEU A 27 10.32 -10.60 -0.46
N VAL A 28 11.33 -9.73 -0.41
CA VAL A 28 11.68 -8.83 -1.51
C VAL A 28 12.12 -9.64 -2.72
N ALA A 29 13.02 -10.62 -2.53
CA ALA A 29 13.46 -11.50 -3.61
C ALA A 29 12.28 -12.24 -4.26
N GLN A 30 11.33 -12.73 -3.45
CA GLN A 30 10.14 -13.40 -3.97
C GLN A 30 9.22 -12.45 -4.74
N GLN A 31 8.98 -11.23 -4.26
CA GLN A 31 8.20 -10.22 -4.97
C GLN A 31 8.84 -9.85 -6.30
N GLN A 32 10.16 -9.67 -6.33
CA GLN A 32 10.94 -9.39 -7.55
C GLN A 32 10.82 -10.54 -8.56
N HIS A 33 10.92 -11.79 -8.10
CA HIS A 33 10.73 -12.95 -8.96
C HIS A 33 9.33 -12.98 -9.58
N ILE A 34 8.28 -12.73 -8.80
CA ILE A 34 6.89 -12.69 -9.27
C ILE A 34 6.69 -11.58 -10.32
N GLY A 35 7.30 -10.41 -10.11
CA GLY A 35 7.16 -9.26 -11.02
C GLY A 35 8.17 -9.22 -12.16
N ALA A 36 9.06 -10.20 -12.28
CA ALA A 36 10.14 -10.19 -13.28
C ALA A 36 9.62 -10.12 -14.73
N GLY A 37 8.41 -10.65 -14.97
CA GLY A 37 7.75 -10.60 -16.29
C GLY A 37 7.11 -9.26 -16.64
N GLY A 38 7.08 -8.29 -15.72
CA GLY A 38 6.35 -7.03 -15.90
C GLY A 38 4.83 -7.23 -15.99
N GLY A 39 4.11 -6.19 -16.43
CA GLY A 39 2.64 -6.25 -16.61
C GLY A 39 1.85 -6.43 -15.31
N ILE A 40 2.45 -6.08 -14.17
CA ILE A 40 1.84 -6.21 -12.84
C ILE A 40 1.55 -4.84 -12.23
N VAL A 41 0.54 -4.82 -11.36
CA VAL A 41 0.31 -3.72 -10.41
C VAL A 41 0.63 -4.28 -9.03
N MET A 42 1.48 -3.57 -8.28
CA MET A 42 1.88 -3.97 -6.94
C MET A 42 1.67 -2.82 -5.94
N GLU A 43 1.01 -3.14 -4.83
CA GLU A 43 0.75 -2.22 -3.71
C GLU A 43 1.57 -2.67 -2.49
N GLY A 44 2.16 -1.71 -1.79
CA GLY A 44 2.92 -1.98 -0.57
C GLY A 44 3.59 -0.72 -0.03
N ARG A 45 4.49 -0.90 0.95
CA ARG A 45 5.15 0.23 1.64
C ARG A 45 6.45 0.66 0.97
N ASP A 46 7.20 -0.29 0.43
CA ASP A 46 8.56 -0.09 -0.11
C ASP A 46 8.69 -0.56 -1.57
N ILE A 47 7.57 -0.63 -2.29
CA ILE A 47 7.55 -1.18 -3.66
C ILE A 47 8.40 -0.32 -4.60
N GLY A 48 8.11 0.98 -4.69
CA GLY A 48 8.81 1.88 -5.61
C GLY A 48 10.22 2.30 -5.16
N SER A 49 10.57 2.07 -3.89
CA SER A 49 11.86 2.46 -3.30
C SER A 49 12.85 1.29 -3.17
N VAL A 50 12.36 0.07 -2.91
CA VAL A 50 13.21 -1.11 -2.66
C VAL A 50 12.89 -2.27 -3.59
N VAL A 51 11.62 -2.68 -3.71
CA VAL A 51 11.28 -3.90 -4.46
C VAL A 51 11.49 -3.71 -5.96
N PHE A 52 10.90 -2.66 -6.53
CA PHE A 52 10.96 -2.28 -7.94
C PHE A 52 11.35 -0.80 -8.09
N PRO A 53 12.62 -0.45 -7.78
CA PRO A 53 13.11 0.92 -7.93
C PRO A 53 13.16 1.40 -9.38
N ARG A 54 12.95 0.50 -10.36
CA ARG A 54 12.88 0.80 -11.79
C ARG A 54 11.47 0.65 -12.39
N ALA A 55 10.43 0.54 -11.56
CA ALA A 55 9.05 0.51 -12.05
C ALA A 55 8.73 1.75 -12.90
N GLU A 56 8.02 1.56 -14.02
CA GLU A 56 7.71 2.63 -14.98
C GLU A 56 6.82 3.72 -14.39
N LEU A 57 5.88 3.32 -13.53
CA LEU A 57 5.02 4.21 -12.75
C LEU A 57 5.08 3.86 -11.27
N LYS A 58 5.33 4.88 -10.45
CA LYS A 58 5.27 4.82 -8.99
C LYS A 58 4.32 5.91 -8.52
N VAL A 59 3.36 5.54 -7.68
CA VAL A 59 2.41 6.49 -7.07
C VAL A 59 2.49 6.32 -5.56
N PHE A 60 2.71 7.43 -4.86
CA PHE A 60 2.73 7.48 -3.40
C PHE A 60 1.41 8.08 -2.93
N VAL A 61 0.46 7.22 -2.59
CA VAL A 61 -0.89 7.61 -2.18
C VAL A 61 -0.92 7.88 -0.68
N THR A 62 -1.42 9.05 -0.29
CA THR A 62 -1.57 9.47 1.11
C THR A 62 -3.00 9.91 1.41
N ALA A 63 -3.31 10.00 2.71
CA ALA A 63 -4.52 10.62 3.23
C ALA A 63 -4.29 10.99 4.70
N SER A 64 -5.10 11.91 5.23
CA SER A 64 -5.09 12.27 6.64
C SER A 64 -5.27 11.03 7.53
N VAL A 65 -4.70 11.08 8.74
CA VAL A 65 -4.84 10.00 9.73
C VAL A 65 -6.32 9.79 10.06
N GLU A 66 -7.06 10.89 10.19
CA GLU A 66 -8.49 10.94 10.49
C GLU A 66 -9.30 10.18 9.44
N GLU A 67 -9.06 10.45 8.16
CA GLU A 67 -9.80 9.82 7.07
C GLU A 67 -9.42 8.34 6.93
N ARG A 68 -8.13 8.00 7.08
CA ARG A 68 -7.70 6.59 7.08
C ARG A 68 -8.30 5.80 8.23
N ALA A 69 -8.35 6.39 9.43
CA ALA A 69 -8.98 5.79 10.60
C ALA A 69 -10.49 5.58 10.38
N ARG A 70 -11.17 6.58 9.81
CA ARG A 70 -12.61 6.49 9.47
C ARG A 70 -12.89 5.38 8.46
N ARG A 71 -12.17 5.35 7.34
CA ARG A 71 -12.31 4.30 6.29
C ARG A 71 -12.05 2.91 6.86
N ARG A 72 -10.99 2.76 7.67
CA ARG A 72 -10.64 1.49 8.32
C ARG A 72 -11.70 1.05 9.34
N TYR A 73 -12.23 1.99 10.12
CA TYR A 73 -13.28 1.70 11.10
C TYR A 73 -14.57 1.24 10.42
N ALA A 74 -14.98 1.90 9.34
CA ALA A 74 -16.12 1.47 8.53
C ALA A 74 -15.94 0.03 8.01
N GLN A 75 -14.75 -0.27 7.45
CA GLN A 75 -14.42 -1.63 6.99
C GLN A 75 -14.47 -2.68 8.12
N GLN A 76 -13.98 -2.34 9.32
CA GLN A 76 -14.04 -3.24 10.49
C GLN A 76 -15.49 -3.51 10.91
N ARG A 77 -16.35 -2.48 10.91
CA ARG A 77 -17.78 -2.63 11.22
C ARG A 77 -18.50 -3.53 10.23
N GLU A 78 -18.24 -3.35 8.93
CA GLU A 78 -18.79 -4.21 7.88
C GLU A 78 -18.38 -5.69 8.03
N GLN A 79 -17.20 -5.93 8.61
CA GLN A 79 -16.67 -7.26 8.89
C GLN A 79 -17.13 -7.83 10.24
N GLY A 80 -18.00 -7.12 10.98
CA GLY A 80 -18.44 -7.53 12.32
C GLY A 80 -17.33 -7.50 13.38
N ILE A 81 -16.25 -6.75 13.15
CA ILE A 81 -15.15 -6.60 14.09
C ILE A 81 -15.49 -5.47 15.05
N GLU A 82 -15.56 -5.81 16.34
CA GLU A 82 -15.79 -4.84 17.40
C GLU A 82 -14.54 -3.96 17.62
N SER A 83 -14.69 -2.65 17.42
CA SER A 83 -13.64 -1.64 17.61
C SER A 83 -14.27 -0.27 17.88
N SER A 84 -13.46 0.72 18.25
CA SER A 84 -13.83 2.13 18.31
C SER A 84 -13.01 2.94 17.31
N LEU A 85 -13.54 4.08 16.86
CA LEU A 85 -12.82 4.98 15.95
C LEU A 85 -11.49 5.45 16.55
N GLU A 86 -11.48 5.74 17.86
CA GLU A 86 -10.28 6.17 18.58
C GLU A 86 -9.19 5.07 18.60
N ARG A 87 -9.58 3.83 18.90
CA ARG A 87 -8.67 2.69 18.84
C ARG A 87 -8.11 2.49 17.44
N THR A 88 -8.97 2.52 16.43
CA THR A 88 -8.55 2.37 15.03
C THR A 88 -7.61 3.49 14.60
N ARG A 89 -7.84 4.73 15.06
CA ARG A 89 -6.92 5.86 14.84
C ARG A 89 -5.56 5.59 15.45
N GLN A 90 -5.50 5.15 16.71
CA GLN A 90 -4.24 4.83 17.38
C GLN A 90 -3.49 3.72 16.63
N GLU A 91 -4.18 2.64 16.25
CA GLU A 91 -3.59 1.53 15.49
C GLU A 91 -3.01 1.98 14.14
N VAL A 92 -3.66 2.93 13.47
CA VAL A 92 -3.16 3.53 12.22
C VAL A 92 -1.89 4.34 12.48
N VAL A 93 -1.88 5.21 13.49
CA VAL A 93 -0.71 6.04 13.84
C VAL A 93 0.49 5.19 14.21
N GLU A 94 0.30 4.21 15.10
CA GLU A 94 1.38 3.31 15.52
C GLU A 94 1.96 2.54 14.34
N ARG A 95 1.11 2.09 13.42
CA ARG A 95 1.54 1.41 12.21
C ARG A 95 2.32 2.33 11.28
N ASP A 96 1.84 3.55 11.05
CA ASP A 96 2.54 4.51 10.18
C ASP A 96 3.92 4.83 10.73
N GLN A 97 4.03 5.08 12.04
CA GLN A 97 5.30 5.33 12.70
C GLN A 97 6.25 4.14 12.54
N ARG A 98 5.78 2.91 12.75
CA ARG A 98 6.59 1.70 12.58
C ARG A 98 7.04 1.49 11.14
N ASP A 99 6.12 1.65 10.19
CA ASP A 99 6.39 1.49 8.76
C ASP A 99 7.38 2.55 8.26
N ALA A 100 7.32 3.79 8.77
CA ALA A 100 8.22 4.89 8.39
C ALA A 100 9.60 4.85 9.06
N THR A 101 9.69 4.38 10.30
CA THR A 101 10.93 4.41 11.10
C THR A 101 11.75 3.12 11.05
N ARG A 102 11.23 2.03 10.45
CA ARG A 102 11.98 0.78 10.32
C ARG A 102 13.29 0.99 9.54
N GLN A 103 14.38 0.41 10.05
CA GLN A 103 15.71 0.56 9.44
C GLN A 103 15.80 -0.04 8.04
N VAL A 104 15.08 -1.14 7.79
CA VAL A 104 15.06 -1.84 6.52
C VAL A 104 13.75 -1.55 5.80
N SER A 105 13.84 -1.14 4.54
CA SER A 105 12.68 -0.88 3.67
C SER A 105 11.68 0.16 4.22
N PRO A 106 12.08 1.31 4.78
CA PRO A 106 11.11 2.26 5.34
C PRO A 106 10.05 2.70 4.32
N LEU A 107 8.84 3.00 4.81
CA LEU A 107 7.82 3.68 4.03
C LEU A 107 8.34 5.08 3.70
N VAL A 108 8.77 5.25 2.46
CA VAL A 108 9.31 6.50 1.94
C VAL A 108 8.83 6.71 0.52
N GLN A 109 8.55 7.95 0.16
CA GLN A 109 8.28 8.32 -1.21
C GLN A 109 9.57 8.17 -2.04
N ALA A 110 9.54 7.37 -3.10
CA ALA A 110 10.65 7.32 -4.04
C ALA A 110 10.79 8.68 -4.78
N PRO A 111 12.01 9.15 -5.11
CA PRO A 111 12.21 10.48 -5.70
C PRO A 111 11.42 10.75 -6.98
N ASP A 112 11.13 9.70 -7.75
CA ASP A 112 10.41 9.72 -9.01
C ASP A 112 8.93 9.31 -8.89
N ALA A 113 8.44 9.09 -7.66
CA ALA A 113 7.05 8.74 -7.40
C ALA A 113 6.14 9.97 -7.43
N VAL A 114 5.00 9.84 -8.11
CA VAL A 114 3.94 10.84 -8.11
C VAL A 114 3.24 10.83 -6.75
N TYR A 115 3.24 11.97 -6.06
CA TYR A 115 2.48 12.14 -4.82
C TYR A 115 0.99 12.30 -5.13
N LEU A 116 0.13 11.54 -4.45
CA LEU A 116 -1.33 11.61 -4.58
C LEU A 116 -1.99 11.71 -3.21
N GLU A 117 -2.47 12.91 -2.87
CA GLU A 117 -3.27 13.16 -1.66
C GLU A 117 -4.73 12.75 -1.94
N SER A 118 -5.30 11.86 -1.11
CA SER A 118 -6.61 11.25 -1.34
C SER A 118 -7.63 11.48 -0.23
N THR A 119 -7.39 12.42 0.70
CA THR A 119 -8.27 12.67 1.85
C THR A 119 -9.68 12.98 1.42
N ALA A 120 -9.85 13.87 0.44
CA ALA A 120 -11.17 14.30 -0.05
C ALA A 120 -11.60 13.56 -1.32
N MET A 121 -10.89 12.51 -1.72
CA MET A 121 -11.17 11.77 -2.96
C MET A 121 -11.97 10.50 -2.67
N THR A 122 -12.88 10.19 -3.58
CA THR A 122 -13.53 8.88 -3.72
C THR A 122 -12.57 7.84 -4.29
N THR A 123 -12.92 6.57 -4.18
CA THR A 123 -12.11 5.48 -4.75
C THR A 123 -12.01 5.61 -6.27
N GLU A 124 -13.11 5.97 -6.91
CA GLU A 124 -13.23 6.14 -8.36
C GLU A 124 -12.32 7.26 -8.84
N GLU A 125 -12.30 8.41 -8.16
CA GLU A 125 -11.41 9.53 -8.51
C GLU A 125 -9.93 9.15 -8.37
N VAL A 126 -9.56 8.40 -7.33
CA VAL A 126 -8.18 7.90 -7.14
C VAL A 126 -7.79 6.95 -8.28
N VAL A 127 -8.68 6.02 -8.62
CA VAL A 127 -8.47 5.08 -9.73
C VAL A 127 -8.30 5.83 -11.05
N ASP A 128 -9.15 6.80 -11.35
CA ASP A 128 -9.09 7.58 -12.59
C ASP A 128 -7.78 8.37 -12.72
N VAL A 129 -7.26 8.93 -11.61
CA VAL A 129 -5.95 9.59 -11.60
C VAL A 129 -4.84 8.58 -11.90
N ILE A 130 -4.83 7.42 -11.23
CA ILE A 130 -3.78 6.40 -11.41
C ILE A 130 -3.80 5.83 -12.84
N VAL A 131 -4.99 5.54 -13.38
CA VAL A 131 -5.15 5.04 -14.76
C VAL A 131 -4.63 6.06 -15.77
N ARG A 132 -4.98 7.34 -15.64
CA ARG A 132 -4.47 8.40 -16.53
C ARG A 132 -2.95 8.56 -16.44
N LEU A 133 -2.36 8.38 -15.24
CA LEU A 133 -0.91 8.37 -15.08
C LEU A 133 -0.26 7.17 -15.80
N ALA A 134 -0.89 6.00 -15.70
CA ALA A 134 -0.42 4.78 -16.37
C ALA A 134 -0.49 4.91 -17.89
N GLU A 135 -1.60 5.39 -18.45
CA GLU A 135 -1.78 5.62 -19.89
C GLU A 135 -0.73 6.59 -20.44
N LYS A 136 -0.39 7.65 -19.68
CA LYS A 136 0.66 8.61 -20.07
C LYS A 136 2.08 8.05 -20.04
N LYS A 137 2.40 7.18 -19.07
CA LYS A 137 3.78 6.67 -18.86
C LYS A 137 4.07 5.36 -19.59
N VAL A 138 3.09 4.47 -19.65
CA VAL A 138 3.25 3.09 -20.15
C VAL A 138 2.62 2.93 -21.54
N GLY A 139 1.76 3.87 -21.95
CA GLY A 139 0.95 3.79 -23.17
C GLY A 139 -0.38 3.05 -22.92
N GLU A 140 -1.27 3.05 -23.93
CA GLU A 140 -2.53 2.32 -23.81
C GLU A 140 -2.28 0.80 -23.68
N PRO A 141 -3.04 0.09 -22.82
CA PRO A 141 -2.97 -1.35 -22.75
C PRO A 141 -3.32 -1.95 -24.11
N LYS A 142 -2.42 -2.78 -24.66
CA LYS A 142 -2.63 -3.50 -25.94
C LYS A 142 -3.90 -4.36 -25.99
N SER A 143 -4.57 -4.57 -24.84
CA SER A 143 -5.82 -5.31 -24.70
C SER A 143 -7.10 -4.55 -25.08
N ARG A 144 -7.04 -3.24 -25.40
CA ARG A 144 -8.21 -2.46 -25.86
C ARG A 144 -8.36 -2.38 -27.38
N ARG A 145 -7.48 -3.04 -28.15
CA ARG A 145 -7.66 -3.23 -29.61
C ARG A 145 -8.45 -4.51 -29.85
N VAL A 146 -9.77 -4.45 -29.69
CA VAL A 146 -10.71 -5.43 -30.26
C VAL A 146 -11.64 -4.67 -31.19
#